data_AF-A0A7C4KDD3-F1
#
_entry.id   AF-A0A7C4KDD3-F1
#
_cell.length_a   1.000
_cell.length_b   1.000
_cell.length_c   1.000
_cell.angle_alpha   90.00
_cell.angle_beta   90.00
_cell.angle_gamma   90.00
#
_symmetry.space_group_name_H-M   'P 1'
#
loop_
_entity.id
_entity.type
_entity.pdbx_description
1 polymer ?
#
loop_
_entity_poly.entity_id
_entity_poly.type
_entity_poly.pdbx_seq_one_letter_code
_entity_poly.pdbx_strand_id
1 'polypeptide(L)'
;MEDSQNMRTGIFCSCGQRIYEKDVVQRGYYLRRVGSNFVYIRYRCPKCKRLGEQFIRQEAWNERLLRGEANELTPSEKERVEKLGPITIDEMIDFHEYLEQDPSLRLMPDK
;
A
#
# COMPACT_ATOMS: atom_id res chain seq x y z
N MET A 1 -25.72 -6.29 0.62
CA MET A 1 -25.20 -5.29 -0.34
C MET A 1 -23.71 -5.23 -0.10
N GLU A 2 -22.98 -5.97 -0.92
CA GLU A 2 -21.55 -6.26 -0.76
C GLU A 2 -20.73 -5.01 -1.08
N ASP A 3 -20.10 -4.46 -0.05
CA ASP A 3 -19.10 -3.42 -0.20
C ASP A 3 -17.92 -4.01 -0.99
N SER A 4 -17.88 -3.69 -2.28
CA SER A 4 -16.70 -3.81 -3.12
C SER A 4 -15.61 -2.94 -2.49
N GLN A 5 -14.83 -3.55 -1.60
CA GLN A 5 -13.59 -3.00 -1.04
C GLN A 5 -12.62 -2.81 -2.20
N ASN A 6 -12.80 -1.67 -2.89
CA ASN A 6 -11.88 -1.18 -3.88
C ASN A 6 -10.52 -1.12 -3.21
N MET A 7 -9.58 -1.96 -3.66
CA MET A 7 -8.21 -2.16 -3.17
C MET A 7 -7.33 -0.93 -3.42
N ARG A 8 -7.86 0.25 -3.12
CA ARG A 8 -7.13 1.48 -3.00
C ARG A 8 -6.47 1.44 -1.62
N THR A 9 -5.23 0.95 -1.58
CA THR A 9 -4.33 0.96 -0.43
C THR A 9 -3.99 2.41 -0.04
N GLY A 10 -4.97 3.18 0.44
CA GLY A 10 -4.80 4.56 0.84
C GLY A 10 -6.12 5.34 0.95
N ILE A 11 -6.04 6.54 1.53
CA ILE A 11 -7.18 7.42 1.70
C ILE A 11 -7.24 8.41 0.52
N PHE A 12 -8.43 8.59 -0.05
CA PHE A 12 -8.63 9.46 -1.21
C PHE A 12 -9.72 10.48 -0.93
N CYS A 13 -9.50 11.71 -1.39
CA CYS A 13 -10.54 12.74 -1.44
C CYS A 13 -11.56 12.42 -2.53
N SER A 14 -12.76 12.99 -2.44
CA SER A 14 -13.79 12.94 -3.48
C SER A 14 -13.34 13.50 -4.84
N CYS A 15 -12.29 14.33 -4.87
CA CYS A 15 -11.67 14.79 -6.12
C CYS A 15 -10.66 13.79 -6.73
N GLY A 16 -10.49 12.62 -6.12
CA GLY A 16 -9.53 11.58 -6.54
C GLY A 16 -8.11 11.77 -6.01
N GLN A 17 -7.81 12.87 -5.31
CA GLN A 17 -6.49 13.11 -4.76
C GLN A 17 -6.19 12.18 -3.57
N ARG A 18 -5.04 11.50 -3.59
CA ARG A 18 -4.53 10.72 -2.46
C ARG A 18 -4.14 11.65 -1.30
N ILE A 19 -4.50 11.21 -0.09
CA ILE A 19 -4.24 11.89 1.19
C ILE A 19 -3.11 11.18 1.90
N TYR A 20 -2.10 11.94 2.32
CA TYR A 20 -0.97 11.45 3.10
C TYR A 20 -1.05 11.97 4.54
N GLU A 21 -0.17 11.47 5.41
CA GLU A 21 -0.13 11.87 6.82
C GLU A 21 -0.04 13.40 7.01
N LYS A 22 0.77 14.08 6.18
CA LYS A 22 0.90 15.56 6.21
C LYS A 22 -0.38 16.33 5.90
N ASP A 23 -1.35 15.69 5.23
CA ASP A 23 -2.62 16.31 4.83
C ASP A 23 -3.70 16.11 5.93
N VAL A 24 -3.42 15.27 6.94
CA VAL A 24 -4.31 14.97 8.05
C VAL A 24 -4.27 16.11 9.05
N VAL A 25 -5.44 16.66 9.36
CA VAL A 25 -5.64 17.73 10.34
C VAL A 25 -5.91 17.13 11.73
N GLN A 26 -6.66 16.05 11.78
CA GLN A 26 -7.04 15.40 13.03
C GLN A 26 -7.24 13.91 12.82
N ARG A 27 -6.76 13.11 13.78
CA ARG A 27 -7.00 11.67 13.86
C ARG A 27 -7.41 11.29 15.27
N GLY A 28 -8.26 10.28 15.40
CA GLY A 28 -8.58 9.72 16.70
C GLY A 28 -9.42 8.46 16.62
N TYR A 29 -9.61 7.86 17.79
CA TYR A 29 -10.41 6.65 17.94
C TYR A 29 -11.82 7.03 18.38
N TYR A 30 -12.81 6.55 17.63
CA TYR A 30 -14.20 6.59 18.00
C TYR A 30 -14.58 5.23 18.58
N LEU A 31 -14.51 5.14 19.92
CA LEU A 31 -14.84 3.93 20.67
C LEU A 31 -16.35 3.88 20.95
N ARG A 32 -17.00 2.77 20.60
CA ARG A 32 -18.39 2.51 21.01
C ARG A 32 -18.39 1.48 22.14
N ARG A 33 -19.28 1.64 23.12
CA ARG A 33 -19.45 0.65 24.21
C ARG A 33 -19.98 -0.69 23.71
N VAL A 34 -20.64 -0.70 22.55
CA VAL A 34 -21.19 -1.89 21.88
C VAL A 34 -21.01 -1.71 20.37
N GLY A 35 -20.43 -2.71 19.69
CA GLY A 35 -20.20 -2.71 18.24
C GLY A 35 -18.76 -2.40 17.82
N SER A 36 -18.54 -2.25 16.51
CA SER A 36 -17.20 -2.01 15.95
C SER A 36 -16.65 -0.64 16.34
N ASN A 37 -15.36 -0.61 16.68
CA ASN A 37 -14.61 0.62 16.86
C ASN A 37 -14.18 1.20 15.51
N PHE A 38 -14.07 2.52 15.45
CA PHE A 38 -13.67 3.23 14.24
C PHE A 38 -12.48 4.14 14.51
N VAL A 39 -11.63 4.31 13.52
CA VAL A 39 -10.67 5.40 13.43
C VAL A 39 -11.29 6.47 12.54
N TYR A 40 -11.39 7.70 13.06
CA TYR A 40 -11.82 8.84 12.27
C TYR A 40 -10.60 9.65 11.84
N ILE A 41 -10.62 10.09 10.59
CA ILE A 41 -9.55 10.88 9.98
C ILE A 41 -10.18 12.07 9.30
N ARG A 42 -9.77 13.25 9.74
CA ARG A 42 -10.12 14.52 9.13
C ARG A 42 -8.89 15.06 8.41
N TYR A 43 -9.03 15.36 7.13
CA TYR A 43 -7.94 15.79 6.28
C TYR A 43 -8.33 17.02 5.45
N ARG A 44 -7.32 17.79 5.02
CA ARG A 44 -7.50 18.87 4.06
C ARG A 44 -6.85 18.46 2.75
N CYS A 45 -7.66 18.33 1.69
CA CYS A 45 -7.14 17.88 0.41
C CYS A 45 -6.11 18.87 -0.17
N PRO A 46 -4.91 18.44 -0.58
CA PRO A 46 -3.90 19.35 -1.11
C PRO A 46 -4.29 19.91 -2.50
N LYS A 47 -5.12 19.20 -3.26
CA LYS A 47 -5.58 19.59 -4.60
C LYS A 47 -6.79 20.51 -4.56
N CYS A 48 -7.93 20.04 -4.04
CA CYS A 48 -9.19 20.82 -4.04
C CYS A 48 -9.40 21.69 -2.80
N LYS A 49 -8.49 21.63 -1.81
CA LYS A 49 -8.49 22.41 -0.55
C LYS A 49 -9.71 22.21 0.36
N ARG A 50 -10.64 21.31 0.01
CA ARG A 50 -11.80 20.92 0.83
C ARG A 50 -11.37 20.09 2.04
N LEU A 51 -12.10 20.23 3.14
CA LEU A 51 -12.02 19.33 4.27
C LEU A 51 -12.84 18.08 3.98
N GLY A 52 -12.24 16.92 4.22
CA GLY A 52 -12.88 15.63 4.13
C GLY A 52 -12.75 14.87 5.43
N GLU A 53 -13.69 13.97 5.65
CA GLU A 53 -13.71 13.08 6.81
C GLU A 53 -13.91 11.65 6.33
N GLN A 54 -13.16 10.71 6.92
CA GLN A 54 -13.26 9.30 6.65
C GLN A 54 -13.33 8.53 7.96
N PHE A 55 -14.31 7.62 8.05
CA PHE A 55 -14.40 6.64 9.12
C PHE A 55 -13.93 5.29 8.59
N ILE A 56 -12.98 4.68 9.30
CA ILE A 56 -12.39 3.38 8.95
C ILE A 56 -12.61 2.45 10.14
N ARG A 57 -13.05 1.22 9.91
CA ARG A 57 -13.16 0.22 10.98
C ARG A 57 -11.77 -0.02 11.60
N GLN A 58 -11.69 -0.14 12.91
CA GLN A 58 -10.40 -0.32 13.60
C GLN A 58 -9.64 -1.55 13.09
N GLU A 59 -10.33 -2.64 12.76
CA GLU A 59 -9.75 -3.87 12.20
C GLU A 59 -9.10 -3.65 10.82
N ALA A 60 -9.60 -2.70 10.04
CA ALA A 60 -9.09 -2.35 8.72
C ALA A 60 -8.09 -1.16 8.77
N TRP A 61 -7.85 -0.60 9.95
CA TRP A 61 -6.96 0.54 10.12
C TRP A 61 -5.50 0.09 10.15
N ASN A 62 -4.67 0.75 9.33
CA ASN A 62 -3.22 0.59 9.34
C ASN A 62 -2.57 1.95 9.04
N GLU A 63 -1.58 2.37 9.82
CA GLU A 63 -0.86 3.63 9.60
C GLU A 63 -0.24 3.74 8.20
N ARG A 64 0.12 2.61 7.57
CA ARG A 64 0.62 2.56 6.19
C ARG A 64 -0.34 3.16 5.17
N LEU A 65 -1.65 3.21 5.45
CA LEU A 65 -2.65 3.85 4.59
C LEU A 65 -2.35 5.34 4.35
N LEU A 66 -1.68 6.01 5.29
CA LEU A 66 -1.29 7.42 5.21
C LEU A 66 0.17 7.65 4.80
N ARG A 67 1.05 6.66 5.02
CA ARG A 67 2.50 6.77 4.74
C ARG A 67 2.83 6.70 3.26
N GLY A 68 1.92 6.17 2.44
CA GLY A 68 2.12 6.13 0.99
C GLY A 68 3.12 5.06 0.54
N GLU A 69 3.45 4.10 1.40
CA GLU A 69 4.10 2.86 0.95
C GLU A 69 3.17 2.24 -0.08
N ALA A 70 3.56 2.36 -1.35
CA ALA A 70 2.91 1.66 -2.43
C ALA A 70 3.04 0.18 -2.10
N ASN A 71 1.91 -0.52 -2.00
CA ASN A 71 1.97 -1.95 -2.24
C ASN A 71 2.32 -2.07 -3.72
N GLU A 72 3.61 -2.26 -4.04
CA GLU A 72 4.09 -2.38 -5.42
C GLU A 72 3.40 -3.53 -6.15
N LEU A 73 2.90 -4.50 -5.40
CA LEU A 73 2.12 -5.63 -5.88
C LEU A 73 0.64 -5.25 -6.00
N THR A 74 0.13 -5.25 -7.23
CA THR A 74 -1.32 -5.34 -7.46
C THR A 74 -1.86 -6.67 -6.92
N PRO A 75 -3.18 -6.77 -6.63
CA PRO A 75 -3.82 -8.04 -6.25
C PRO A 75 -3.50 -9.21 -7.19
N SER A 76 -3.53 -8.96 -8.51
CA SER A 76 -3.25 -9.98 -9.53
C SER A 76 -1.78 -10.43 -9.48
N GLU A 77 -0.85 -9.48 -9.30
CA GLU A 77 0.57 -9.79 -9.15
C GLU A 77 0.86 -10.53 -7.86
N LYS A 78 0.19 -10.17 -6.77
CA LYS A 78 0.30 -10.87 -5.49
C LYS A 78 -0.13 -12.33 -5.63
N GLU A 79 -1.30 -12.60 -6.22
CA GLU A 79 -1.77 -13.97 -6.45
C GLU A 79 -0.83 -14.76 -7.35
N ARG A 80 -0.28 -14.11 -8.40
CA ARG A 80 0.72 -14.73 -9.27
C ARG A 80 2.01 -15.07 -8.52
N VAL A 81 2.52 -14.16 -7.70
CA VAL A 81 3.76 -14.37 -6.93
C VAL A 81 3.57 -15.43 -5.85
N GLU A 82 2.41 -15.47 -5.18
CA GLU A 82 2.09 -16.53 -4.20
C GLU A 82 2.08 -17.92 -4.84
N LYS A 83 1.66 -18.04 -6.11
CA LYS A 83 1.69 -19.30 -6.86
C LYS A 83 3.09 -19.78 -7.24
N LEU A 84 4.08 -18.89 -7.28
CA LEU A 84 5.48 -19.26 -7.60
C LEU A 84 6.17 -19.98 -6.43
N GLY A 85 5.67 -19.80 -5.20
CA GLY A 85 6.27 -20.38 -4.01
C GLY A 85 7.53 -19.63 -3.54
N PRO A 86 8.17 -20.11 -2.46
CA PRO A 86 9.42 -19.53 -1.97
C PRO A 86 10.55 -19.71 -2.98
N ILE A 87 11.38 -18.67 -3.16
CA ILE A 87 12.61 -18.80 -3.95
C ILE A 87 13.52 -19.87 -3.33
N THR A 88 13.98 -20.79 -4.15
CA THR A 88 14.89 -21.87 -3.76
C THR A 88 16.35 -21.47 -3.95
N ILE A 89 17.24 -22.21 -3.29
CA ILE A 89 18.69 -21.98 -3.42
C ILE A 89 19.14 -22.27 -4.86
N ASP A 90 18.60 -23.31 -5.49
CA ASP A 90 18.94 -23.67 -6.86
C ASP A 90 18.51 -22.56 -7.85
N GLU A 91 17.31 -21.99 -7.69
CA GLU A 91 16.87 -20.84 -8.50
C GLU A 91 17.77 -19.61 -8.33
N MET A 92 18.33 -19.40 -7.13
CA MET A 92 19.28 -18.32 -6.91
C MET A 92 20.63 -18.58 -7.61
N ILE A 93 21.08 -19.83 -7.63
CA ILE A 93 22.32 -20.24 -8.32
C ILE A 93 22.12 -20.09 -9.83
N ASP A 94 21.03 -20.62 -10.39
CA ASP A 94 20.70 -20.53 -11.82
C ASP A 94 20.63 -19.06 -12.27
N PHE A 95 20.00 -18.21 -11.45
CA PHE A 95 19.94 -16.78 -11.73
C PHE A 95 21.32 -16.12 -11.69
N HIS A 96 22.16 -16.47 -10.71
CA HIS A 96 23.51 -15.95 -10.62
C HIS A 96 24.37 -16.34 -11.84
N GLU A 97 24.34 -17.61 -12.24
CA GLU A 97 25.05 -18.09 -13.43
C GLU A 97 24.56 -17.43 -14.72
N TYR A 98 23.24 -17.23 -14.85
CA TYR A 98 22.66 -16.50 -15.97
C TYR A 98 23.21 -15.07 -16.08
N LEU A 99 23.34 -14.37 -14.94
CA LEU A 99 23.91 -13.02 -14.91
C LEU A 99 25.39 -12.98 -15.30
N GLU A 100 26.17 -14.00 -14.96
CA GLU A 100 27.60 -14.07 -15.33
C GLU A 100 27.81 -14.32 -16.83
N GLN A 101 26.89 -15.08 -17.44
CA GLN A 101 26.95 -15.49 -18.83
C GLN A 101 26.40 -14.44 -19.79
N ASP A 102 25.49 -13.55 -19.35
CA ASP A 102 24.98 -12.46 -20.17
C ASP A 102 25.95 -11.25 -20.17
N PRO A 103 26.68 -10.99 -21.27
CA PRO A 103 27.65 -9.91 -21.34
C PRO A 103 27.03 -8.52 -21.26
N SER A 104 25.72 -8.39 -21.51
CA SER A 104 24.98 -7.13 -21.44
C SER A 104 24.63 -6.71 -20.01
N LEU A 105 24.62 -7.67 -19.08
CA LEU A 105 24.35 -7.48 -17.66
C LEU A 105 25.63 -7.30 -16.84
N ARG A 106 26.81 -7.43 -17.47
CA ARG A 106 28.11 -7.01 -16.91
C ARG A 106 28.23 -5.49 -16.89
N LEU A 107 27.40 -4.84 -16.10
CA LEU A 107 27.50 -3.41 -15.80
C LEU A 107 27.96 -3.23 -14.36
N MET A 108 29.27 -3.31 -14.12
CA MET A 108 30.17 -2.14 -14.00
C MET A 108 31.62 -2.64 -13.82
N PRO A 109 32.63 -2.00 -14.45
CA PRO A 109 34.02 -2.25 -14.07
C PRO A 109 34.25 -1.78 -12.63
N ASP A 110 34.83 -2.65 -11.80
CA ASP A 110 35.32 -2.29 -10.47
C ASP A 110 36.25 -1.08 -10.58
N LYS A 111 35.91 -0.01 -9.85
CA LYS A 111 36.81 1.12 -9.60
C LYS A 111 37.51 0.93 -8.27
#